data_AF-A0A660TMN8-F1
#
_entry.id   AF-A0A660TMN8-F1
#
_cell.length_a   1.000
_cell.length_b   1.000
_cell.length_c   1.000
_cell.angle_alpha   90.00
_cell.angle_beta   90.00
_cell.angle_gamma   90.00
#
_symmetry.space_group_name_H-M   'P 1'
#
loop_
_entity.id
_entity.type
_entity.pdbx_description
1 polymer ?
#
loop_
_entity_poly.entity_id
_entity_poly.type
_entity_poly.pdbx_seq_one_letter_code
_entity_poly.pdbx_strand_id
1 'polypeptide(L)' 'ILPKENQKDLNEIPDYIKKGIQFHLVKTMNDVEKLVFTE' A
#
# COMPACT_ATOMS: atom_id res chain seq x y z
N ILE A 1 -3.22 1.23 -2.11
CA ILE A 1 -1.97 0.94 -2.84
C ILE A 1 -1.07 2.15 -2.64
N LEU A 2 0.18 1.97 -2.22
CA LEU A 2 1.12 3.04 -1.90
C LEU A 2 2.51 2.70 -2.44
N PRO A 3 3.34 3.70 -2.82
CA PRO A 3 4.73 3.46 -3.17
C PRO A 3 5.50 2.84 -1.99
N LYS A 4 6.48 1.96 -2.29
CA LYS A 4 7.31 1.31 -1.27
C LYS A 4 8.05 2.33 -0.39
N GLU A 5 8.38 3.49 -0.93
CA GLU A 5 9.05 4.58 -0.22
C GLU A 5 8.19 5.12 0.95
N ASN A 6 6.87 5.02 0.85
CA ASN A 6 5.92 5.43 1.90
C ASN A 6 5.78 4.43 3.04
N GLN A 7 6.57 3.35 3.08
CA GLN A 7 6.58 2.42 4.20
C GLN A 7 6.91 3.12 5.52
N LYS A 8 7.75 4.17 5.49
CA LYS A 8 8.11 4.94 6.68
C LYS A 8 6.91 5.71 7.22
N ASP A 9 6.16 6.39 6.36
CA ASP A 9 4.94 7.12 6.74
C ASP A 9 3.88 6.15 7.30
N LEU A 10 3.75 4.96 6.74
CA LEU A 10 2.85 3.93 7.26
C LEU A 10 3.19 3.54 8.69
N ASN A 11 4.46 3.48 9.08
CA ASN A 11 4.83 3.15 10.44
C ASN A 11 4.39 4.24 11.44
N GLU A 12 4.35 5.50 11.01
CA GLU A 12 3.92 6.64 11.81
C GLU A 12 2.39 6.75 11.95
N ILE A 13 1.63 6.07 11.08
CA ILE A 13 0.16 6.03 11.18
C ILE A 13 -0.26 5.21 12.42
N PRO A 14 -1.17 5.73 13.25
CA PRO A 14 -1.69 5.02 14.42
C PRO A 14 -2.35 3.67 14.08
N ASP A 15 -2.20 2.69 14.97
CA ASP A 15 -2.72 1.32 14.78
C ASP A 15 -4.24 1.24 14.57
N TYR A 16 -5.00 2.18 15.11
CA TYR A 16 -6.46 2.19 14.94
C TYR A 16 -6.89 2.47 13.48
N ILE A 17 -6.07 3.19 12.71
CA ILE A 17 -6.28 3.40 11.27
C ILE A 17 -5.82 2.16 10.49
N LYS A 18 -4.69 1.55 10.89
CA LYS A 18 -4.12 0.35 10.25
C LYS A 18 -5.06 -0.86 10.32
N LYS A 19 -5.81 -0.99 11.42
CA LYS A 19 -6.76 -2.11 11.60
C LYS A 19 -7.92 -2.10 10.62
N GLY A 20 -8.24 -0.95 10.00
CA GLY A 20 -9.35 -0.84 9.04
C GLY A 20 -8.92 -0.79 7.57
N ILE A 21 -7.62 -0.75 7.28
CA ILE A 21 -7.11 -0.49 5.92
C ILE A 21 -6.00 -1.47 5.57
N GLN A 22 -6.16 -2.18 4.45
CA GLN A 22 -5.12 -3.04 3.91
C GLN A 22 -4.19 -2.26 2.98
N PHE A 23 -3.01 -1.91 3.48
CA PHE A 23 -2.00 -1.22 2.68
C PHE A 23 -1.25 -2.20 1.78
N HIS A 24 -1.23 -1.91 0.48
CA HIS A 24 -0.47 -2.66 -0.52
C HIS A 24 0.68 -1.77 -1.01
N LEU A 25 1.92 -2.13 -0.66
CA LEU A 25 3.11 -1.39 -1.05
C LEU A 25 3.66 -1.91 -2.38
N VAL A 26 3.85 -1.02 -3.35
CA VAL A 26 4.28 -1.33 -4.71
C VAL A 26 5.51 -0.53 -5.11
N LYS A 27 6.31 -1.06 -6.03
CA LYS A 27 7.51 -0.36 -6.54
C LYS A 27 7.32 0.18 -7.96
N THR A 28 6.55 -0.52 -8.79
CA THR A 28 6.40 -0.21 -10.20
C THR A 28 4.93 -0.12 -10.60
N MET A 29 4.65 0.56 -11.71
CA MET A 29 3.28 0.65 -12.24
C MET A 29 2.72 -0.74 -12.59
N ASN A 30 3.58 -1.64 -13.05
CA ASN A 30 3.21 -3.03 -13.36
C ASN A 30 2.73 -3.81 -12.11
N ASP A 31 3.23 -3.47 -10.92
CA ASP A 31 2.72 -4.04 -9.65
C ASP A 31 1.32 -3.50 -9.31
N VAL A 32 1.03 -2.23 -9.65
CA VAL A 32 -0.29 -1.63 -9.49
C VAL A 32 -1.28 -2.32 -10.42
N GLU A 33 -0.89 -2.53 -11.68
CA GLU A 33 -1.75 -3.12 -12.70
C GLU A 33 -2.20 -4.53 -12.31
N LYS A 34 -1.28 -5.36 -11.81
CA LYS A 34 -1.61 -6.72 -11.31
C LYS A 34 -2.57 -6.71 -10.13
N LEU A 35 -2.50 -5.70 -9.26
CA LEU A 35 -3.35 -5.61 -8.06
C LEU A 35 -4.75 -5.07 -8.37
N VAL A 36 -4.87 -4.17 -9.36
CA VAL A 36 -6.13 -3.49 -9.69
C VAL A 36 -6.89 -4.20 -10.79
N PHE A 37 -6.19 -4.72 -11.81
CA PHE A 37 -6.77 -5.30 -13.01
C PHE A 37 -6.58 -6.82 -13.04
N THR A 38 -6.98 -7.50 -11.96
CA THR A 38 -7.13 -8.97 -12.02
C THR A 38 -8.31 -9.30 -12.93
N GLU A 39 -8.02 -9.67 -14.18
CA GLU A 39 -8.93 -10.40 -15.08
C GLU A 39 -8.89 -11.91 -14.80
#